data_AF-A0A1M5I7A4-F1
#
_entry.id   AF-A0A1M5I7A4-F1
#
_cell.length_a   1.000
_cell.length_b   1.000
_cell.length_c   1.000
_cell.angle_alpha   90.00
_cell.angle_beta   90.00
_cell.angle_gamma   90.00
#
_symmetry.space_group_name_H-M   'P 1'
#
loop_
_entity.id
_entity.type
_entity.pdbx_description
1 polymer ?
#
loop_
_entity_poly.entity_id
_entity_poly.type
_entity_poly.pdbx_seq_one_letter_code
_entity_poly.pdbx_strand_id
1 'polypeptide(L)'
;MERPRILCIHGIGGKDLTMENIPGWAENWRNALKQHLDIRYDENIRFMKFDSHFDNQDAGVVDYAKFIGKTFLDFLFKRRSNKMMTIKDWMDDYPDMVVEYLQDAKLKRILWDELREHISFHRPDIIYAHSLGSLLCYDFFSQDENRTGFENITLVTAGSQIGSKLIRAHIKFPIEQLPIKKWYNLNNDKDLVFAGRNILALHSNFKQVETYFNDDWPANHDGYRYLNHQKAVSEVWRTF
;
A
#
# COMPACT_ATOMS: atom_id res chain seq x y z
N MET A 1 -3.57 7.80 28.03
CA MET A 1 -3.84 8.24 26.65
C MET A 1 -4.70 7.18 25.99
N GLU A 2 -5.68 7.58 25.19
CA GLU A 2 -6.44 6.64 24.34
C GLU A 2 -5.46 6.02 23.34
N ARG A 3 -5.57 4.70 23.11
CA ARG A 3 -4.70 3.99 22.16
C ARG A 3 -5.10 4.36 20.73
N PRO A 4 -4.15 4.40 19.77
CA PRO A 4 -4.43 4.91 18.44
C PRO A 4 -5.49 4.09 17.70
N ARG A 5 -6.26 4.77 16.85
CA ARG A 5 -7.16 4.16 15.87
C ARG A 5 -6.42 3.99 14.55
N ILE A 6 -6.59 2.82 13.94
CA ILE A 6 -5.86 2.39 12.76
C ILE A 6 -6.84 2.05 11.65
N LEU A 7 -6.62 2.64 10.48
CA LEU A 7 -7.22 2.21 9.23
C LEU A 7 -6.18 1.42 8.43
N CYS A 8 -6.48 0.16 8.14
CA CYS A 8 -5.66 -0.72 7.33
C CYS A 8 -6.21 -0.77 5.91
N ILE A 9 -5.32 -0.66 4.93
CA ILE A 9 -5.66 -0.64 3.50
C ILE A 9 -4.69 -1.60 2.81
N HIS A 10 -5.20 -2.70 2.25
CA HIS A 10 -4.36 -3.61 1.45
C HIS A 10 -4.26 -3.10 0.00
N GLY A 11 -3.68 -3.88 -0.91
CA GLY A 11 -3.51 -3.47 -2.30
C GLY A 11 -3.50 -4.59 -3.34
N ILE A 12 -4.27 -5.66 -3.13
CA ILE A 12 -4.27 -6.86 -3.99
C ILE A 12 -5.70 -7.37 -4.12
N GLY A 13 -6.15 -7.66 -5.33
CA GLY A 13 -7.47 -8.24 -5.60
C GLY A 13 -7.69 -9.57 -4.90
N GLY A 14 -8.92 -9.81 -4.46
CA GLY A 14 -9.34 -11.03 -3.77
C GLY A 14 -8.90 -11.12 -2.30
N LYS A 15 -8.21 -10.12 -1.77
CA LYS A 15 -7.88 -10.08 -0.33
C LYS A 15 -9.11 -9.73 0.51
N ASP A 16 -10.05 -8.94 -0.02
CA ASP A 16 -11.33 -8.68 0.65
C ASP A 16 -12.15 -9.96 0.85
N LEU A 17 -12.12 -10.87 -0.13
CA LEU A 17 -12.78 -12.17 -0.08
C LEU A 17 -12.18 -13.11 0.97
N THR A 18 -10.91 -12.92 1.29
CA THR A 18 -10.16 -13.76 2.24
C THR A 18 -9.92 -13.07 3.59
N MET A 19 -10.48 -11.88 3.79
CA MET A 19 -10.26 -11.06 4.99
C MET A 19 -10.81 -11.72 6.26
N GLU A 20 -11.86 -12.54 6.14
CA GLU A 20 -12.51 -13.25 7.25
C GLU A 20 -11.89 -14.63 7.54
N ASN A 21 -10.89 -15.06 6.77
CA ASN A 21 -10.22 -16.34 7.00
C ASN A 21 -9.40 -16.29 8.30
N ILE A 22 -9.50 -17.34 9.12
CA ILE A 22 -8.75 -17.47 10.37
C ILE A 22 -8.00 -18.82 10.38
N PRO A 23 -6.65 -18.84 10.42
CA PRO A 23 -5.75 -17.68 10.35
C PRO A 23 -5.70 -17.06 8.93
N GLY A 24 -5.59 -15.74 8.85
CA GLY A 24 -5.58 -15.00 7.59
C GLY A 24 -4.76 -13.72 7.65
N TRP A 25 -4.58 -13.07 6.50
CA TRP A 25 -3.72 -11.89 6.37
C TRP A 25 -4.17 -10.71 7.26
N ALA A 26 -5.48 -10.45 7.32
CA ALA A 26 -6.05 -9.35 8.09
C ALA A 26 -5.93 -9.61 9.60
N GLU A 27 -6.16 -10.86 10.02
CA GLU A 27 -5.99 -11.27 11.40
C GLU A 27 -4.51 -11.18 11.85
N ASN A 28 -3.57 -11.55 10.98
CA ASN A 28 -2.15 -11.39 11.25
C ASN A 28 -1.78 -9.90 11.43
N TRP A 29 -2.24 -9.02 10.55
CA TRP A 29 -2.01 -7.58 10.70
C TRP A 29 -2.63 -7.02 11.99
N ARG A 30 -3.88 -7.40 12.27
CA ARG A 30 -4.59 -7.00 13.48
C ARG A 30 -3.81 -7.39 14.73
N ASN A 31 -3.40 -8.66 14.84
CA ASN A 31 -2.66 -9.15 15.99
C ASN A 31 -1.31 -8.47 16.17
N ALA A 32 -0.57 -8.25 15.08
CA ALA A 32 0.70 -7.55 15.16
C ALA A 32 0.53 -6.09 15.58
N LEU A 33 -0.45 -5.36 15.05
CA LEU A 33 -0.73 -3.98 15.47
C LEU A 33 -1.18 -3.92 16.93
N LYS A 34 -2.02 -4.85 17.38
CA LYS A 34 -2.41 -4.97 18.79
C LYS A 34 -1.19 -5.17 19.69
N GLN A 35 -0.28 -6.04 19.28
CA GLN A 35 0.96 -6.28 20.00
C GLN A 35 1.88 -5.05 20.03
N HIS A 36 2.14 -4.42 18.88
CA HIS A 36 3.12 -3.33 18.78
C HIS A 36 2.64 -2.02 19.40
N LEU A 37 1.34 -1.79 19.44
CA LEU A 37 0.73 -0.53 19.91
C LEU A 37 -0.08 -0.70 21.21
N ASP A 38 -0.07 -1.90 21.81
CA ASP A 38 -0.85 -2.26 23.01
C ASP A 38 -2.34 -1.89 22.87
N ILE A 39 -2.93 -2.25 21.72
CA ILE A 39 -4.35 -2.06 21.44
C ILE A 39 -5.13 -3.26 21.97
N ARG A 40 -6.12 -2.98 22.82
CA ARG A 40 -6.96 -4.02 23.46
C ARG A 40 -8.18 -4.38 22.62
N TYR A 41 -8.79 -3.38 22.01
CA TYR A 41 -10.10 -3.50 21.39
C TYR A 41 -10.01 -3.56 19.87
N ASP A 42 -10.77 -4.45 19.25
CA ASP A 42 -10.70 -4.68 17.81
C ASP A 42 -11.30 -3.53 17.00
N GLU A 43 -12.23 -2.76 17.57
CA GLU A 43 -12.81 -1.58 16.93
C GLU A 43 -11.78 -0.49 16.64
N ASN A 44 -10.63 -0.47 17.32
CA ASN A 44 -9.53 0.44 17.01
C ASN A 44 -8.90 0.12 15.64
N ILE A 45 -9.01 -1.10 15.14
CA ILE A 45 -8.38 -1.53 13.88
C ILE A 45 -9.48 -1.88 12.87
N ARG A 46 -9.63 -1.02 11.86
CA ARG A 46 -10.56 -1.22 10.75
C ARG A 46 -9.80 -1.48 9.46
N PHE A 47 -10.44 -2.20 8.55
CA PHE A 47 -9.95 -2.45 7.20
C PHE A 47 -10.87 -1.74 6.22
N MET A 48 -10.29 -1.00 5.28
CA MET A 48 -11.00 -0.51 4.11
C MET A 48 -10.98 -1.63 3.06
N LYS A 49 -12.17 -2.08 2.68
CA LYS A 49 -12.37 -2.98 1.54
C LYS A 49 -12.58 -2.13 0.30
N PHE A 50 -12.07 -2.57 -0.84
CA PHE A 50 -12.29 -1.85 -2.09
C PHE A 50 -12.23 -2.72 -3.35
N ASP A 51 -11.95 -4.03 -3.22
CA ASP A 51 -11.86 -4.95 -4.36
C ASP A 51 -13.14 -4.95 -5.20
N SER A 52 -14.31 -4.72 -4.58
CA SER A 52 -15.62 -4.68 -5.26
C SER A 52 -15.80 -3.52 -6.24
N HIS A 53 -14.94 -2.51 -6.21
CA HIS A 53 -15.01 -1.36 -7.12
C HIS A 53 -14.20 -1.57 -8.41
N PHE A 54 -13.37 -2.59 -8.45
CA PHE A 54 -12.61 -2.95 -9.64
C PHE A 54 -13.51 -3.79 -10.52
N ASP A 55 -13.65 -3.40 -11.78
CA ASP A 55 -14.38 -4.21 -12.72
C ASP A 55 -13.47 -5.38 -13.14
N ASN A 56 -13.96 -6.62 -13.12
CA ASN A 56 -13.30 -7.78 -13.77
C ASN A 56 -13.26 -7.63 -15.32
N GLN A 57 -12.99 -6.44 -15.85
CA GLN A 57 -12.93 -6.20 -17.28
C GLN A 57 -11.56 -6.68 -17.75
N ASP A 58 -11.56 -7.62 -18.70
CA ASP A 58 -10.40 -7.98 -19.51
C ASP A 58 -9.71 -6.69 -19.98
N ALA A 59 -8.66 -6.26 -19.29
CA ALA A 59 -7.91 -5.06 -19.63
C ALA A 59 -7.39 -5.25 -21.05
N GLY A 60 -7.95 -4.48 -21.99
CA GLY A 60 -7.64 -4.62 -23.40
C GLY A 60 -6.13 -4.60 -23.64
N VAL A 61 -5.63 -5.70 -24.21
CA VAL A 61 -4.21 -6.03 -24.50
C VAL A 61 -3.39 -4.88 -25.12
N VAL A 62 -4.05 -3.86 -25.68
CA VAL A 62 -3.45 -2.74 -26.40
C VAL A 62 -2.92 -1.63 -25.49
N ASP A 63 -3.54 -1.35 -24.33
CA ASP A 63 -2.99 -0.37 -23.36
C ASP A 63 -2.07 -1.02 -22.32
N TYR A 64 -2.23 -2.33 -22.11
CA TYR A 64 -1.30 -3.18 -21.36
C TYR A 64 0.14 -3.07 -21.88
N ALA A 65 0.34 -3.09 -23.21
CA ALA A 65 1.66 -2.99 -23.82
C ALA A 65 2.35 -1.62 -23.63
N LYS A 66 1.60 -0.54 -23.38
CA LYS A 66 2.16 0.79 -23.08
C LYS A 66 2.54 0.93 -21.61
N PHE A 67 1.81 0.30 -20.70
CA PHE A 67 2.11 0.32 -19.26
C PHE A 67 3.18 -0.70 -18.87
N ILE A 68 3.15 -1.88 -19.48
CA ILE A 68 4.10 -2.99 -19.30
C ILE A 68 5.23 -2.89 -20.34
N GLY A 69 5.87 -1.73 -20.39
CA GLY A 69 7.08 -1.56 -21.19
C GLY A 69 8.14 -2.62 -20.86
N LYS A 70 9.10 -2.82 -21.78
CA LYS A 70 10.22 -3.78 -21.71
C LYS A 70 10.85 -3.96 -20.32
N THR A 71 10.87 -2.92 -19.50
CA THR A 71 11.36 -2.91 -18.10
C THR A 71 10.56 -3.78 -17.13
N PHE A 72 9.22 -3.85 -17.27
CA PHE A 72 8.33 -4.70 -16.44
C PHE A 72 8.48 -6.17 -16.84
N LEU A 73 8.60 -6.45 -18.15
CA LEU A 73 8.91 -7.78 -18.68
C LEU A 73 10.31 -8.26 -18.28
N ASP A 74 11.36 -7.46 -18.48
CA ASP A 74 12.74 -7.82 -18.14
C ASP A 74 12.90 -8.13 -16.64
N PHE A 75 12.09 -7.46 -15.82
CA PHE A 75 12.00 -7.67 -14.39
C PHE A 75 11.32 -9.02 -14.03
N LEU A 76 10.20 -9.35 -14.68
CA LEU A 76 9.54 -10.67 -14.60
C LEU A 76 10.47 -11.80 -15.06
N PHE A 77 11.19 -11.61 -16.16
CA PHE A 77 12.08 -12.64 -16.74
C PHE A 77 13.35 -12.88 -15.91
N LYS A 78 13.88 -11.87 -15.21
CA LYS A 78 15.05 -12.04 -14.32
C LYS A 78 14.79 -12.91 -13.09
N ARG A 79 13.53 -13.18 -12.77
CA ARG A 79 13.12 -13.88 -11.56
C ARG A 79 12.91 -15.39 -11.72
N ARG A 80 13.19 -15.91 -12.92
CA ARG A 80 12.89 -17.27 -13.37
C ARG A 80 13.75 -18.39 -12.72
N SER A 81 14.38 -18.16 -11.55
CA SER A 81 15.27 -19.14 -10.93
C SER A 81 14.69 -19.96 -9.77
N ASN A 82 13.55 -19.62 -9.15
CA ASN A 82 12.98 -20.43 -8.06
C ASN A 82 11.45 -20.71 -8.24
N LYS A 83 11.04 -21.92 -7.86
CA LYS A 83 9.83 -22.72 -8.18
C LYS A 83 8.41 -22.11 -8.09
N MET A 84 7.57 -22.57 -9.03
CA MET A 84 6.11 -22.87 -9.02
C MET A 84 5.14 -21.98 -8.22
N MET A 85 4.96 -20.76 -8.70
CA MET A 85 3.64 -20.12 -8.81
C MET A 85 3.51 -19.69 -10.27
N THR A 86 2.40 -20.02 -10.94
CA THR A 86 2.21 -19.72 -12.35
C THR A 86 2.18 -18.21 -12.53
N ILE A 87 3.09 -17.69 -13.37
CA ILE A 87 3.20 -16.25 -13.68
C ILE A 87 1.85 -15.66 -14.10
N LYS A 88 1.00 -16.47 -14.73
CA LYS A 88 -0.36 -16.12 -15.14
C LYS A 88 -1.25 -15.70 -13.97
N ASP A 89 -1.37 -16.53 -12.92
CA ASP A 89 -2.25 -16.24 -11.78
C ASP A 89 -1.80 -15.02 -10.95
N TRP A 90 -0.51 -14.66 -11.00
CA TRP A 90 -0.01 -13.42 -10.38
C TRP A 90 -0.14 -12.19 -11.29
N MET A 91 -0.04 -12.39 -12.61
CA MET A 91 -0.14 -11.33 -13.61
C MET A 91 -1.58 -10.92 -13.91
N ASP A 92 -2.56 -11.80 -13.70
CA ASP A 92 -3.97 -11.51 -13.99
C ASP A 92 -4.60 -10.63 -12.87
N ASP A 93 -4.15 -10.71 -11.61
CA ASP A 93 -4.79 -9.98 -10.50
C ASP A 93 -4.07 -8.69 -10.05
N TYR A 94 -2.73 -8.66 -10.02
CA TYR A 94 -1.96 -7.59 -9.36
C TYR A 94 -1.58 -6.41 -10.28
N PRO A 95 -1.02 -6.63 -11.48
CA PRO A 95 -0.76 -5.56 -12.44
C PRO A 95 -2.06 -4.88 -12.87
N ASP A 96 -3.15 -5.63 -12.98
CA ASP A 96 -4.41 -5.16 -13.58
C ASP A 96 -5.11 -4.14 -12.70
N MET A 97 -5.24 -4.37 -11.39
CA MET A 97 -5.79 -3.36 -10.49
C MET A 97 -4.92 -2.11 -10.38
N VAL A 98 -3.59 -2.24 -10.42
CA VAL A 98 -2.71 -1.05 -10.40
C VAL A 98 -2.86 -0.25 -11.70
N VAL A 99 -2.94 -0.92 -12.84
CA VAL A 99 -3.19 -0.30 -14.15
C VAL A 99 -4.53 0.41 -14.16
N GLU A 100 -5.59 -0.32 -13.81
CA GLU A 100 -6.97 0.16 -13.80
C GLU A 100 -7.09 1.38 -12.88
N TYR A 101 -6.55 1.31 -11.67
CA TYR A 101 -6.51 2.44 -10.74
C TYR A 101 -5.82 3.67 -11.37
N LEU A 102 -4.68 3.49 -12.05
CA LEU A 102 -3.94 4.61 -12.60
C LEU A 102 -4.58 5.21 -13.86
N GLN A 103 -5.37 4.43 -14.60
CA GLN A 103 -5.99 4.84 -15.85
C GLN A 103 -7.43 5.35 -15.69
N ASP A 104 -8.18 4.82 -14.72
CA ASP A 104 -9.57 5.17 -14.51
C ASP A 104 -9.75 6.26 -13.45
N ALA A 105 -9.94 7.50 -13.90
CA ALA A 105 -10.21 8.64 -13.03
C ALA A 105 -11.53 8.51 -12.23
N LYS A 106 -12.53 7.79 -12.74
CA LYS A 106 -13.78 7.53 -12.01
C LYS A 106 -13.52 6.54 -10.88
N LEU A 107 -12.78 5.47 -11.14
CA LEU A 107 -12.36 4.52 -10.11
C LEU A 107 -11.57 5.23 -9.02
N LYS A 108 -10.57 6.06 -9.38
CA LYS A 108 -9.85 6.88 -8.39
C LYS A 108 -10.80 7.69 -7.52
N ARG A 109 -11.79 8.35 -8.13
CA ARG A 109 -12.76 9.17 -7.41
C ARG A 109 -13.58 8.35 -6.43
N ILE A 110 -14.08 7.19 -6.85
CA ILE A 110 -14.84 6.27 -5.99
C ILE A 110 -13.98 5.87 -4.78
N LEU A 111 -12.76 5.41 -5.01
CA LEU A 111 -11.86 4.99 -3.93
C LEU A 111 -11.44 6.15 -3.01
N TRP A 112 -11.32 7.36 -3.53
CA TRP A 112 -11.07 8.56 -2.72
C TRP A 112 -12.26 8.90 -1.83
N ASP A 113 -13.48 8.75 -2.33
CA ASP A 113 -14.69 8.98 -1.54
C ASP A 113 -14.84 7.91 -0.45
N GLU A 114 -14.58 6.63 -0.75
CA GLU A 114 -14.52 5.54 0.25
C GLU A 114 -13.46 5.80 1.33
N LEU A 115 -12.23 6.19 0.94
CA LEU A 115 -11.18 6.54 1.90
C LEU A 115 -11.60 7.71 2.78
N ARG A 116 -12.24 8.73 2.21
CA ARG A 116 -12.75 9.89 2.96
C ARG A 116 -13.82 9.47 3.97
N GLU A 117 -14.74 8.59 3.59
CA GLU A 117 -15.77 8.06 4.49
C GLU A 117 -15.16 7.28 5.64
N HIS A 118 -14.21 6.39 5.36
CA HIS A 118 -13.47 5.67 6.38
C HIS A 118 -12.71 6.59 7.34
N ILE A 119 -12.05 7.64 6.83
CA ILE A 119 -11.35 8.63 7.67
C ILE A 119 -12.36 9.39 8.55
N SER A 120 -13.47 9.86 7.98
CA SER A 120 -14.49 10.64 8.69
C SER A 120 -15.16 9.83 9.81
N PHE A 121 -15.52 8.58 9.50
CA PHE A 121 -16.23 7.69 10.42
C PHE A 121 -15.31 7.12 11.51
N HIS A 122 -14.15 6.57 11.13
CA HIS A 122 -13.25 5.89 12.06
C HIS A 122 -12.37 6.87 12.85
N ARG A 123 -12.04 8.02 12.23
CA ARG A 123 -11.07 9.01 12.74
C ARG A 123 -9.73 8.36 13.09
N PRO A 124 -9.03 7.75 12.10
CA PRO A 124 -7.77 7.08 12.35
C PRO A 124 -6.67 8.06 12.76
N ASP A 125 -5.88 7.69 13.76
CA ASP A 125 -4.60 8.33 14.05
C ASP A 125 -3.51 7.81 13.12
N ILE A 126 -3.65 6.56 12.66
CA ILE A 126 -2.70 5.86 11.80
C ILE A 126 -3.43 5.26 10.60
N ILE A 127 -2.90 5.46 9.40
CA ILE A 127 -3.29 4.69 8.22
C ILE A 127 -2.12 3.77 7.86
N TYR A 128 -2.32 2.46 7.94
CA TYR A 128 -1.36 1.47 7.46
C TYR A 128 -1.80 0.99 6.08
N ALA A 129 -1.04 1.38 5.06
CA ALA A 129 -1.35 1.13 3.66
C ALA A 129 -0.28 0.26 3.02
N HIS A 130 -0.68 -0.81 2.34
CA HIS A 130 0.24 -1.71 1.65
C HIS A 130 -0.02 -1.73 0.15
N SER A 131 1.04 -1.81 -0.65
CA SER A 131 0.94 -2.00 -2.11
C SER A 131 0.08 -0.90 -2.76
N LEU A 132 -0.93 -1.25 -3.58
CA LEU A 132 -1.88 -0.30 -4.18
C LEU A 132 -2.53 0.64 -3.16
N GLY A 133 -2.78 0.19 -1.93
CA GLY A 133 -3.26 1.07 -0.86
C GLY A 133 -2.31 2.25 -0.59
N SER A 134 -0.99 2.06 -0.76
CA SER A 134 -0.01 3.14 -0.64
C SER A 134 -0.17 4.19 -1.75
N LEU A 135 -0.44 3.74 -2.98
CA LEU A 135 -0.70 4.63 -4.12
C LEU A 135 -2.00 5.39 -3.92
N LEU A 136 -3.06 4.70 -3.50
CA LEU A 136 -4.36 5.28 -3.19
C LEU A 136 -4.22 6.41 -2.16
N CYS A 137 -3.55 6.14 -1.03
CA CYS A 137 -3.34 7.16 0.00
C CYS A 137 -2.53 8.36 -0.50
N TYR A 138 -1.44 8.12 -1.23
CA TYR A 138 -0.61 9.21 -1.76
C TYR A 138 -1.39 10.09 -2.74
N ASP A 139 -2.08 9.45 -3.70
CA ASP A 139 -2.91 10.16 -4.67
C ASP A 139 -4.00 10.96 -3.97
N PHE A 140 -4.72 10.37 -3.00
CA PHE A 140 -5.74 11.06 -2.22
C PHE A 140 -5.19 12.29 -1.50
N PHE A 141 -4.14 12.13 -0.68
CA PHE A 141 -3.60 13.22 0.14
C PHE A 141 -2.88 14.30 -0.67
N SER A 142 -2.47 13.99 -1.91
CA SER A 142 -1.86 14.97 -2.80
C SER A 142 -2.88 15.83 -3.55
N GLN A 143 -4.17 15.49 -3.55
CA GLN A 143 -5.20 16.32 -4.21
C GLN A 143 -5.37 17.67 -3.52
N ASP A 144 -5.67 18.71 -4.29
CA ASP A 144 -5.73 20.08 -3.77
C ASP A 144 -6.94 20.28 -2.84
N GLU A 145 -8.02 19.55 -3.06
CA GLU A 145 -9.19 19.47 -2.17
C GLU A 145 -8.91 18.78 -0.82
N ASN A 146 -7.78 18.09 -0.69
CA ASN A 146 -7.40 17.32 0.50
C ASN A 146 -6.25 17.94 1.29
N ARG A 147 -5.91 19.21 1.03
CA ARG A 147 -4.75 19.91 1.61
C ARG A 147 -4.85 20.26 3.10
N THR A 148 -6.02 20.07 3.72
CA THR A 148 -6.26 20.40 5.13
C THR A 148 -7.16 19.36 5.81
N GLY A 149 -7.13 19.31 7.13
CA GLY A 149 -8.03 18.46 7.93
C GLY A 149 -7.49 17.06 8.25
N PHE A 150 -6.25 16.76 7.86
CA PHE A 150 -5.59 15.46 8.08
C PHE A 150 -4.32 15.57 8.93
N GLU A 151 -4.10 16.71 9.59
CA GLU A 151 -2.86 17.06 10.29
C GLU A 151 -2.56 16.15 11.50
N ASN A 152 -3.55 15.39 11.97
CA ASN A 152 -3.40 14.42 13.06
C ASN A 152 -3.03 13.01 12.58
N ILE A 153 -3.16 12.73 11.28
CA ILE A 153 -2.97 11.38 10.72
C ILE A 153 -1.49 11.10 10.50
N THR A 154 -1.04 9.91 10.89
CA THR A 154 0.23 9.34 10.43
C THR A 154 -0.03 8.29 9.34
N LEU A 155 0.55 8.49 8.16
CA LEU A 155 0.52 7.50 7.09
C LEU A 155 1.75 6.60 7.18
N VAL A 156 1.53 5.29 7.16
CA VAL A 156 2.58 4.28 7.04
C VAL A 156 2.34 3.48 5.77
N THR A 157 3.16 3.72 4.75
CA THR A 157 3.13 2.96 3.49
C THR A 157 4.12 1.80 3.55
N ALA A 158 3.77 0.66 2.96
CA ALA A 158 4.62 -0.53 2.87
C ALA A 158 4.48 -1.16 1.48
N GLY A 159 5.57 -1.68 0.92
CA GLY A 159 5.53 -2.20 -0.45
C GLY A 159 5.05 -1.14 -1.46
N SER A 160 5.44 0.12 -1.27
CA SER A 160 4.92 1.23 -2.06
C SER A 160 5.62 1.37 -3.42
N GLN A 161 4.84 1.41 -4.51
CA GLN A 161 5.35 1.57 -5.88
C GLN A 161 5.66 3.04 -6.24
N ILE A 162 5.42 4.01 -5.34
CA ILE A 162 5.60 5.46 -5.57
C ILE A 162 7.03 5.81 -6.03
N GLY A 163 8.03 5.07 -5.55
CA GLY A 163 9.43 5.28 -5.94
C GLY A 163 9.75 4.92 -7.41
N SER A 164 8.89 4.11 -8.04
CA SER A 164 9.07 3.59 -9.40
C SER A 164 8.96 4.67 -10.47
N LYS A 165 9.88 4.68 -11.44
CA LYS A 165 9.83 5.60 -12.59
C LYS A 165 8.60 5.40 -13.47
N LEU A 166 8.06 4.17 -13.54
CA LEU A 166 6.86 3.87 -14.32
C LEU A 166 5.65 4.59 -13.72
N ILE A 167 5.52 4.55 -12.40
CA ILE A 167 4.40 5.14 -11.67
C ILE A 167 4.46 6.67 -11.63
N ARG A 168 5.66 7.26 -11.63
CA ARG A 168 5.85 8.73 -11.60
C ARG A 168 5.11 9.49 -12.69
N ALA A 169 4.82 8.86 -13.83
CA ALA A 169 4.05 9.48 -14.91
C ALA A 169 2.54 9.60 -14.62
N HIS A 170 2.04 8.89 -13.61
CA HIS A 170 0.62 8.72 -13.31
C HIS A 170 0.20 9.29 -11.95
N ILE A 171 1.15 9.84 -11.19
CA ILE A 171 0.93 10.44 -9.87
C ILE A 171 1.48 11.87 -9.85
N LYS A 172 1.11 12.68 -8.87
CA LYS A 172 1.73 14.01 -8.69
C LYS A 172 3.24 13.87 -8.44
N PHE A 173 4.04 14.50 -9.30
CA PHE A 173 5.50 14.50 -9.24
C PHE A 173 6.06 15.91 -9.55
N PRO A 174 7.12 16.41 -8.89
CA PRO A 174 7.90 15.78 -7.81
C PRO A 174 7.04 15.41 -6.60
N ILE A 175 7.50 14.43 -5.81
CA ILE A 175 6.73 13.93 -4.67
C ILE A 175 6.36 15.09 -3.75
N GLU A 176 5.07 15.28 -3.48
CA GLU A 176 4.56 16.42 -2.73
C GLU A 176 4.64 16.20 -1.22
N GLN A 177 4.63 17.31 -0.47
CA GLN A 177 4.43 17.26 0.97
C GLN A 177 2.96 16.97 1.24
N LEU A 178 2.69 15.86 1.92
CA LEU A 178 1.34 15.47 2.30
C LEU A 178 0.85 16.29 3.51
N PRO A 179 -0.44 16.65 3.58
CA PRO A 179 -1.05 17.46 4.66
C PRO A 179 -1.37 16.63 5.90
N ILE A 180 -0.41 15.80 6.31
CA ILE A 180 -0.53 14.83 7.41
C ILE A 180 0.59 15.02 8.42
N LYS A 181 0.40 14.49 9.64
CA LYS A 181 1.37 14.59 10.75
C LYS A 181 2.75 14.06 10.36
N LYS A 182 2.76 12.83 9.82
CA LYS A 182 3.98 12.10 9.46
C LYS A 182 3.67 11.07 8.38
N TRP A 183 4.61 10.86 7.48
CA TRP A 183 4.61 9.81 6.49
C TRP A 183 5.85 8.93 6.69
N TYR A 184 5.65 7.68 7.07
CA TYR A 184 6.67 6.64 7.04
C TYR A 184 6.50 5.78 5.80
N ASN A 185 7.57 5.53 5.05
CA ASN A 185 7.59 4.52 4.00
C ASN A 185 8.51 3.37 4.41
N LEU A 186 7.93 2.19 4.65
CA LEU A 186 8.65 0.94 4.89
C LEU A 186 9.12 0.39 3.55
N ASN A 187 10.43 0.44 3.31
CA ASN A 187 11.06 0.09 2.04
C ASN A 187 11.89 -1.18 2.17
N ASN A 188 11.72 -2.12 1.25
CA ASN A 188 12.59 -3.29 1.12
C ASN A 188 13.20 -3.29 -0.27
N ASP A 189 14.52 -3.13 -0.40
CA ASP A 189 15.22 -3.11 -1.69
C ASP A 189 15.12 -4.45 -2.45
N LYS A 190 14.69 -5.52 -1.77
CA LYS A 190 14.39 -6.83 -2.35
C LYS A 190 12.93 -7.02 -2.68
N ASP A 191 12.08 -6.02 -2.49
CA ASP A 191 10.69 -6.06 -2.92
C ASP A 191 10.62 -6.00 -4.44
N LEU A 192 10.03 -7.06 -4.97
CA LEU A 192 9.99 -7.33 -6.38
C LEU A 192 8.67 -6.88 -7.04
N VAL A 193 7.98 -5.89 -6.47
CA VAL A 193 6.76 -5.35 -7.08
C VAL A 193 6.79 -3.84 -7.23
N PHE A 194 7.84 -3.36 -7.90
CA PHE A 194 8.13 -1.94 -8.11
C PHE A 194 8.36 -1.12 -6.83
N ALA A 195 8.36 -1.79 -5.67
CA ALA A 195 8.49 -1.18 -4.36
C ALA A 195 9.89 -1.23 -3.75
N GLY A 196 10.84 -1.93 -4.38
CA GLY A 196 12.26 -1.88 -3.99
C GLY A 196 13.00 -0.61 -4.41
N ARG A 197 12.30 0.53 -4.48
CA ARG A 197 12.84 1.80 -4.97
C ARG A 197 12.57 2.90 -3.95
N ASN A 198 13.62 3.65 -3.64
CA ASN A 198 13.52 4.80 -2.73
C ASN A 198 12.52 5.84 -3.26
N ILE A 199 11.67 6.31 -2.37
CA ILE A 199 10.83 7.48 -2.61
C ILE A 199 11.71 8.71 -2.38
N LEU A 200 11.93 9.47 -3.45
CA LEU A 200 12.77 10.68 -3.42
C LEU A 200 11.95 11.88 -2.95
N ALA A 201 11.63 11.93 -1.66
CA ALA A 201 10.94 13.04 -1.02
C ALA A 201 11.84 13.72 0.03
N LEU A 202 11.91 15.05 -0.01
CA LEU A 202 12.73 15.87 0.89
C LEU A 202 11.84 16.74 1.80
N HIS A 203 10.84 16.11 2.41
CA HIS A 203 9.86 16.78 3.27
C HIS A 203 10.09 16.43 4.74
N SER A 204 9.91 17.39 5.64
CA SER A 204 10.16 17.20 7.09
C SER A 204 9.24 16.14 7.72
N ASN A 205 8.03 15.99 7.19
CA ASN A 205 7.09 14.97 7.65
C ASN A 205 7.30 13.61 6.96
N PHE A 206 8.20 13.47 5.99
CA PHE A 206 8.52 12.19 5.35
C PHE A 206 9.71 11.49 6.04
N LYS A 207 9.65 10.15 6.11
CA LYS A 207 10.78 9.31 6.48
C LYS A 207 10.69 7.95 5.78
N GLN A 208 11.75 7.58 5.06
CA GLN A 208 11.92 6.20 4.60
C GLN A 208 12.58 5.36 5.70
N VAL A 209 12.06 4.16 5.93
CA VAL A 209 12.57 3.19 6.91
C VAL A 209 12.91 1.91 6.15
N GLU A 210 14.17 1.51 6.20
CA GLU A 210 14.62 0.28 5.54
C GLU A 210 14.20 -0.96 6.34
N THR A 211 13.42 -1.82 5.71
CA THR A 211 12.85 -3.05 6.25
C THR A 211 13.25 -4.22 5.37
N TYR A 212 14.53 -4.57 5.38
CA TYR A 212 15.09 -5.62 4.54
C TYR A 212 14.56 -7.01 4.91
N PHE A 213 14.07 -7.75 3.91
CA PHE A 213 13.85 -9.20 4.02
C PHE A 213 13.92 -9.85 2.62
N ASN A 214 14.45 -11.07 2.56
CA ASN A 214 14.67 -11.80 1.31
C ASN A 214 14.60 -13.31 1.56
N ASP A 215 13.40 -13.87 1.56
CA ASP A 215 13.16 -15.19 2.13
C ASP A 215 12.33 -16.12 1.23
N ASP A 216 12.50 -16.01 -0.09
CA ASP A 216 11.87 -16.85 -1.12
C ASP A 216 10.32 -16.81 -1.15
N TRP A 217 9.70 -15.92 -0.37
CA TRP A 217 8.25 -15.67 -0.40
C TRP A 217 7.84 -14.88 -1.66
N PRO A 218 6.62 -15.06 -2.23
CA PRO A 218 6.22 -14.40 -3.47
C PRO A 218 6.43 -12.88 -3.36
N ALA A 219 7.41 -12.41 -4.13
CA ALA A 219 7.79 -11.00 -4.25
C ALA A 219 8.49 -10.25 -3.12
N ASN A 220 8.76 -10.86 -1.95
CA ASN A 220 9.21 -10.09 -0.79
C ASN A 220 8.30 -8.85 -0.56
N HIS A 221 6.99 -9.04 -0.79
CA HIS A 221 5.96 -7.99 -0.86
C HIS A 221 4.81 -8.32 0.08
N ASP A 222 5.17 -8.66 1.33
CA ASP A 222 4.22 -9.04 2.37
C ASP A 222 4.12 -7.92 3.40
N GLY A 223 2.95 -7.27 3.45
CA GLY A 223 2.68 -6.22 4.43
C GLY A 223 2.88 -6.70 5.88
N TYR A 224 2.58 -7.96 6.20
CA TYR A 224 2.80 -8.47 7.56
C TYR A 224 4.30 -8.48 7.93
N ARG A 225 5.17 -8.76 6.97
CA ARG A 225 6.63 -8.73 7.19
C ARG A 225 7.15 -7.32 7.35
N TYR A 226 6.69 -6.39 6.52
CA TYR A 226 6.98 -4.97 6.68
C TYR A 226 6.58 -4.47 8.07
N LEU A 227 5.34 -4.76 8.46
CA LEU A 227 4.74 -4.34 9.73
C LEU A 227 5.51 -4.89 10.94
N ASN A 228 5.91 -6.16 10.90
CA ASN A 228 6.66 -6.80 12.00
C ASN A 228 8.17 -6.60 11.95
N HIS A 229 8.70 -5.95 10.93
CA HIS A 229 10.13 -5.76 10.83
C HIS A 229 10.66 -4.96 12.02
N GLN A 230 11.80 -5.37 12.58
CA GLN A 230 12.37 -4.73 13.80
C GLN A 230 12.52 -3.22 13.66
N LYS A 231 12.88 -2.75 12.46
CA LYS A 231 12.96 -1.31 12.13
C LYS A 231 11.60 -0.60 12.13
N ALA A 232 10.54 -1.23 11.62
CA ALA A 232 9.20 -0.67 11.70
C ALA A 232 8.77 -0.54 13.18
N VAL A 233 9.01 -1.58 13.98
CA VAL A 233 8.76 -1.54 15.43
C VAL A 233 9.54 -0.42 16.11
N SER A 234 10.85 -0.35 15.89
CA SER A 234 11.70 0.60 16.62
C SER A 234 11.54 2.06 16.18
N GLU A 235 11.23 2.31 14.90
CA GLU A 235 11.25 3.66 14.32
C GLU A 235 9.87 4.23 14.00
N VAL A 236 8.83 3.39 13.97
CA VAL A 236 7.44 3.76 13.66
C VAL A 236 6.54 3.44 14.84
N TRP A 237 6.39 2.17 15.23
CA TRP A 237 5.36 1.79 16.22
C TRP A 237 5.65 2.32 17.62
N ARG A 238 6.92 2.36 18.03
CA ARG A 238 7.34 2.91 19.33
C ARG A 238 7.20 4.43 19.46
N THR A 239 6.73 5.14 18.42
CA THR A 239 6.48 6.58 18.50
C THR A 239 5.05 6.93 18.94
N PHE A 240 4.23 5.92 19.26
CA PHE A 240 2.84 6.02 19.71
C PHE A 240 2.64 5.34 21.06
#